data_AF-A0A7C8CM84-F1
#
_entry.id   AF-A0A7C8CM84-F1
#
_cell.length_a   1.000
_cell.length_b   1.000
_cell.length_c   1.000
_cell.angle_alpha   90.00
_cell.angle_beta   90.00
_cell.angle_gamma   90.00
#
_symmetry.space_group_name_H-M   'P 1'
#
loop_
_entity.id
_entity.type
_entity.pdbx_description
1 polymer ?
#
loop_
_entity_poly.entity_id
_entity_poly.type
_entity_poly.pdbx_seq_one_letter_code
_entity_poly.pdbx_strand_id
1 'polypeptide(L)'
;MSPQKVLERVPQQAPFRFIDAIHELDREHIVASYRFPEDADFYRGHFPGNPITPGVILVETMAQAGVVAQGIYLYALEFSAEEVEKVITVFTDVNVEFSGQVLPG
;
A
#
# COMPACT_ATOMS: atom_id res chain seq x y z
N MET A 1 3.55 -4.43 17.60
CA MET A 1 4.68 -3.99 16.75
C MET A 1 4.49 -2.51 16.42
N SER A 2 5.56 -1.70 16.29
CA SER A 2 5.41 -0.27 15.94
C SER A 2 5.12 -0.08 14.44
N PRO A 3 4.47 1.03 14.02
CA PRO A 3 4.22 1.34 12.61
C PRO A 3 5.48 1.28 11.75
N GLN A 4 6.61 1.83 12.22
CA GLN A 4 7.89 1.78 11.51
C GLN A 4 8.38 0.34 11.27
N LYS A 5 8.27 -0.54 12.27
CA LYS A 5 8.67 -1.95 12.16
C LYS A 5 7.76 -2.75 11.22
N VAL A 6 6.48 -2.35 11.10
CA VAL A 6 5.54 -2.92 10.13
C VAL A 6 5.93 -2.48 8.73
N LEU A 7 6.18 -1.19 8.54
CA LEU A 7 6.59 -0.61 7.26
C LEU A 7 7.88 -1.26 6.72
N GLU A 8 8.85 -1.53 7.59
CA GLU A 8 10.10 -2.25 7.24
C GLU A 8 9.86 -3.70 6.76
N ARG A 9 8.73 -4.31 7.14
CA ARG A 9 8.37 -5.69 6.78
C ARG A 9 7.49 -5.78 5.55
N VAL A 10 6.97 -4.66 5.03
CA VAL A 10 6.20 -4.64 3.78
C VAL A 10 7.12 -5.17 2.65
N PRO A 11 6.78 -6.29 2.01
CA PRO A 11 7.67 -6.98 1.07
C PRO A 11 7.83 -6.25 -0.26
N GLN A 12 6.83 -5.47 -0.68
CA GLN A 12 6.87 -4.70 -1.92
C GLN A 12 8.02 -3.69 -1.90
N GLN A 13 8.71 -3.56 -3.04
CA GLN A 13 9.84 -2.66 -3.24
C GLN A 13 9.58 -1.72 -4.41
N ALA A 14 10.35 -0.64 -4.50
CA ALA A 14 10.31 0.25 -5.66
C ALA A 14 10.58 -0.53 -6.96
N PRO A 15 9.87 -0.21 -8.06
CA PRO A 15 8.90 0.89 -8.21
C PRO A 15 7.44 0.53 -7.88
N PHE A 16 7.17 -0.59 -7.20
CA PHE A 16 5.81 -1.09 -6.92
C PHE A 16 5.42 -1.04 -5.43
N ARG A 17 6.15 -0.28 -4.64
CA ARG A 17 5.81 0.00 -3.24
C ARG A 17 5.11 1.35 -3.16
N PHE A 18 3.90 1.35 -2.62
CA PHE A 18 3.02 2.51 -2.53
C PHE A 18 2.66 2.84 -1.07
N ILE A 19 3.66 2.81 -0.18
CA ILE A 19 3.52 3.28 1.21
C ILE A 19 4.81 3.97 1.62
N ASP A 20 4.71 5.25 1.94
CA ASP A 20 5.81 6.07 2.48
C ASP A 20 5.82 6.07 4.01
N ALA A 21 4.64 6.16 4.62
CA ALA A 21 4.49 6.27 6.07
C ALA A 21 3.18 5.62 6.56
N ILE A 22 3.22 5.15 7.81
CA ILE A 22 2.05 4.68 8.56
C ILE A 22 1.90 5.62 9.76
N HIS A 23 0.79 6.35 9.82
CA HIS A 23 0.49 7.37 10.82
C HIS A 23 -0.29 6.79 12.00
N GLU A 24 -1.27 5.93 11.70
CA GLU A 24 -2.10 5.25 12.68
C GLU A 24 -2.15 3.76 12.34
N LEU A 25 -2.15 2.91 13.36
CA LEU A 25 -2.18 1.46 13.20
C LEU A 25 -2.66 0.80 14.49
N ASP A 26 -3.78 0.09 14.39
CA ASP A 26 -4.25 -0.82 15.41
C ASP A 26 -4.97 -2.04 14.79
N ARG A 27 -5.76 -2.74 15.60
CA ARG A 27 -6.46 -3.97 15.17
C ARG A 27 -7.62 -3.68 14.22
N GLU A 28 -8.20 -2.49 14.27
CA GLU A 28 -9.41 -2.13 13.56
C GLU A 28 -9.11 -1.23 12.35
N HIS A 29 -8.09 -0.37 12.41
CA HIS A 29 -7.75 0.50 11.29
C HIS A 29 -6.26 0.75 11.08
N ILE A 30 -5.97 1.29 9.89
CA ILE A 30 -4.67 1.82 9.50
C ILE A 30 -4.87 3.15 8.76
N VAL A 31 -4.01 4.13 9.04
CA VAL A 31 -3.88 5.35 8.23
C VAL A 31 -2.44 5.39 7.71
N ALA A 32 -2.31 5.34 6.39
CA ALA A 32 -1.03 5.38 5.70
C ALA A 32 -1.06 6.40 4.55
N SER A 33 0.11 6.84 4.12
CA SER A 33 0.24 7.79 3.02
C SER A 33 1.28 7.33 2.02
N TYR A 34 1.03 7.70 0.77
CA TYR A 34 1.99 7.61 -0.32
C TYR A 34 1.83 8.85 -1.21
N ARG A 35 2.94 9.46 -1.58
CA ARG A 35 2.94 10.51 -2.60
C ARG A 35 3.25 9.89 -3.95
N PHE A 36 2.33 10.02 -4.90
CA PHE A 36 2.58 9.57 -6.27
C PHE A 36 3.62 10.48 -6.94
N PRO A 37 4.84 9.98 -7.23
CA PRO A 37 5.89 10.82 -7.81
C PRO A 37 5.51 11.30 -9.21
N GLU A 38 5.76 12.57 -9.51
CA GLU A 38 5.40 13.17 -10.81
C GLU A 38 6.02 12.44 -12.01
N ASP A 39 7.13 11.75 -11.79
CA ASP A 39 7.91 10.99 -12.77
C ASP A 39 7.67 9.48 -12.73
N ALA A 40 6.64 8.99 -12.02
CA ALA A 40 6.35 7.56 -11.95
C ALA A 40 6.11 6.96 -13.34
N ASP A 41 6.70 5.77 -13.59
CA ASP A 41 6.79 5.18 -14.93
C ASP A 41 5.42 4.98 -15.61
N PHE A 42 4.38 4.64 -14.84
CA PHE A 42 3.03 4.45 -15.36
C PHE A 42 2.42 5.73 -15.97
N TYR A 43 2.85 6.93 -15.57
CA TYR A 43 2.36 8.18 -16.19
C TYR A 43 2.83 8.37 -17.63
N ARG A 44 3.95 7.73 -18.04
CA ARG A 44 4.41 7.76 -19.43
C ARG A 44 3.39 7.16 -20.39
N GLY A 45 2.62 6.18 -19.91
CA GLY A 45 1.58 5.49 -20.68
C GLY A 45 0.14 5.87 -20.29
N HIS A 46 -0.07 6.53 -19.15
CA HIS A 46 -1.41 6.77 -18.60
C HIS A 46 -1.58 8.23 -18.13
N PHE A 47 -1.77 9.20 -19.03
CA PHE A 47 -1.73 9.10 -20.49
C PHE A 47 -0.73 10.13 -21.06
N PRO A 48 -0.11 9.88 -22.22
CA PRO A 48 0.78 10.86 -22.85
C PRO A 48 0.11 12.23 -22.99
N GLY A 49 0.71 13.27 -22.39
CA GLY A 49 0.20 14.65 -22.40
C GLY A 49 -0.95 14.95 -21.43
N ASN A 50 -1.49 13.94 -20.73
CA ASN A 50 -2.53 14.10 -19.71
C ASN A 50 -2.40 13.00 -18.64
N PRO A 51 -1.38 13.07 -17.76
CA PRO A 51 -1.09 12.03 -16.79
C PRO A 51 -2.16 11.96 -15.69
N ILE A 52 -2.66 10.76 -15.41
CA ILE A 52 -3.65 10.47 -14.37
C ILE A 52 -3.20 9.19 -13.66
N THR A 53 -3.34 9.13 -12.35
CA THR A 53 -2.96 7.93 -11.58
C THR A 53 -3.94 6.81 -11.91
N PRO A 54 -3.48 5.63 -12.39
CA PRO A 54 -4.40 4.55 -12.73
C PRO A 54 -5.19 4.11 -11.50
N GLY A 55 -6.50 3.91 -11.64
CA GLY A 55 -7.37 3.49 -10.53
C GLY A 55 -6.88 2.20 -9.85
N VAL A 56 -6.34 1.25 -10.63
CA VAL A 56 -5.73 0.02 -10.10
C VAL A 56 -4.51 0.26 -9.22
N ILE A 57 -3.75 1.33 -9.46
CA ILE A 57 -2.63 1.74 -8.60
C ILE A 57 -3.16 2.33 -7.29
N LEU A 58 -4.27 3.06 -7.32
CA LEU A 58 -4.95 3.51 -6.09
C LEU A 58 -5.44 2.31 -5.26
N VAL A 59 -6.01 1.30 -5.91
CA VAL A 59 -6.44 0.06 -5.25
C VAL A 59 -5.26 -0.69 -4.65
N GLU A 60 -4.17 -0.86 -5.40
CA GLU A 60 -2.95 -1.49 -4.90
C GLU A 60 -2.35 -0.71 -3.72
N THR A 61 -2.37 0.62 -3.76
CA THR A 61 -1.95 1.48 -2.64
C THR A 61 -2.76 1.18 -1.37
N MET A 62 -4.08 1.09 -1.50
CA MET A 62 -4.97 0.71 -0.39
C MET A 62 -4.73 -0.73 0.08
N ALA A 63 -4.51 -1.67 -0.84
CA ALA A 63 -4.26 -3.08 -0.53
C ALA A 63 -2.93 -3.26 0.22
N GLN A 64 -1.86 -2.57 -0.18
CA GLN A 64 -0.61 -2.59 0.56
C GLN A 64 -0.79 -2.06 1.98
N ALA A 65 -1.59 -1.00 2.18
CA ALA A 65 -1.87 -0.50 3.53
C ALA A 65 -2.73 -1.50 4.34
N GLY A 66 -3.94 -1.79 3.88
CA GLY A 66 -4.94 -2.55 4.65
C GLY A 66 -4.73 -4.06 4.66
N VAL A 67 -4.27 -4.66 3.57
CA VAL A 67 -4.08 -6.12 3.50
C VAL A 67 -2.67 -6.50 3.92
N VAL A 68 -1.67 -5.76 3.47
CA VAL A 68 -0.26 -6.13 3.71
C VAL A 68 0.25 -5.58 5.03
N ALA A 69 0.32 -4.25 5.18
CA ALA A 69 0.89 -3.65 6.38
C ALA A 69 0.04 -3.95 7.63
N GLN A 70 -1.27 -3.73 7.58
CA GLN A 70 -2.15 -4.08 8.70
C GLN A 70 -2.23 -5.60 8.91
N GLY A 71 -2.22 -6.41 7.84
CA GLY A 71 -2.18 -7.87 7.96
C GLY A 71 -0.93 -8.39 8.69
N ILE A 72 0.25 -7.86 8.35
CA ILE A 72 1.52 -8.14 9.07
C ILE A 72 1.40 -7.75 10.55
N TYR A 73 0.81 -6.59 10.85
CA TYR A 73 0.59 -6.14 12.22
C TYR A 73 -0.30 -7.12 12.99
N LEU A 74 -1.46 -7.48 12.44
CA LEU A 74 -2.42 -8.41 13.05
C LEU A 74 -1.78 -9.78 13.28
N TYR A 75 -1.09 -10.32 12.28
CA TYR A 75 -0.41 -11.61 12.39
C TYR A 75 0.67 -11.58 13.49
N ALA A 76 1.43 -10.50 13.59
CA ALA A 76 2.44 -10.33 14.64
C ALA A 76 1.88 -10.12 16.06
N LEU A 77 0.55 -9.96 16.22
CA LEU A 77 -0.08 -10.00 17.55
C LEU A 77 -0.31 -11.43 18.04
N GLU A 78 -0.36 -12.40 17.15
CA GLU A 78 -0.72 -13.78 17.44
C GLU A 78 0.44 -14.76 17.27
N PHE A 79 1.41 -14.42 16.40
CA PHE A 79 2.50 -15.30 16.01
C PHE A 79 3.88 -14.70 16.29
N SER A 80 4.91 -15.56 16.30
CA SER A 80 6.30 -15.16 16.49
C SER A 80 6.86 -14.39 15.28
N ALA A 81 7.95 -13.64 15.49
CA ALA A 81 8.60 -12.90 14.41
C ALA A 81 9.05 -13.80 13.25
N GLU A 82 9.52 -15.02 13.53
CA GLU A 82 9.97 -15.96 12.50
C GLU A 82 8.80 -16.48 11.64
N GLU A 83 7.61 -16.63 12.24
CA GLU A 83 6.40 -17.01 11.51
C GLU A 83 5.92 -15.86 10.62
N VAL A 84 5.93 -14.63 11.14
CA VAL A 84 5.55 -13.42 10.39
C VAL A 84 6.39 -13.27 9.12
N GLU A 85 7.70 -13.54 9.19
CA GLU A 85 8.60 -13.45 8.03
C GLU A 85 8.31 -14.46 6.91
N LYS A 86 7.58 -15.54 7.21
CA LYS A 86 7.23 -16.58 6.23
C LYS A 86 5.89 -16.33 5.55
N VAL A 87 5.15 -15.30 5.98
CA VAL A 87 3.82 -15.00 5.45
C VAL A 87 3.90 -13.93 4.36
N ILE A 88 3.22 -14.19 3.26
CA ILE A 88 2.91 -13.18 2.24
C ILE A 88 1.39 -13.07 2.19
N THR A 89 0.90 -11.88 2.46
CA THR A 89 -0.51 -11.52 2.28
C THR A 89 -0.75 -11.12 0.84
N VAL A 90 -1.76 -11.70 0.21
CA VAL A 90 -2.19 -11.36 -1.15
C VAL A 90 -3.63 -10.91 -1.13
N PHE A 91 -3.88 -9.84 -1.86
CA PHE A 91 -5.19 -9.25 -2.04
C PHE A 91 -5.98 -10.04 -3.11
N THR A 92 -7.24 -10.42 -2.80
CA THR A 92 -8.03 -11.33 -3.66
C THR A 92 -9.25 -10.69 -4.30
N ASP A 93 -9.93 -9.77 -3.61
CA ASP A 93 -11.17 -9.16 -4.10
C ASP A 93 -11.44 -7.80 -3.44
N VAL A 94 -12.05 -6.87 -4.19
CA VAL A 94 -12.49 -5.55 -3.69
C VAL A 94 -13.70 -5.06 -4.48
N ASN A 95 -14.55 -4.30 -3.80
CA ASN A 95 -15.53 -3.43 -4.43
C ASN A 95 -15.08 -1.97 -4.29
N VAL A 96 -14.89 -1.26 -5.40
CA VAL A 96 -14.38 0.12 -5.44
C VAL A 96 -15.18 0.96 -6.41
N GLU A 97 -15.52 2.18 -5.98
CA GLU A 97 -16.02 3.24 -6.83
C GLU A 97 -15.02 4.40 -6.84
N PHE A 98 -14.68 4.91 -8.03
CA PHE A 98 -13.78 6.06 -8.18
C PHE A 98 -14.60 7.34 -8.35
N SER A 99 -14.47 8.28 -7.42
CA SER A 99 -15.22 9.55 -7.41
C SER A 99 -14.54 10.70 -8.16
N GLY A 100 -13.24 10.57 -8.46
CA GLY A 100 -12.45 11.62 -9.09
C GLY A 100 -11.07 11.13 -9.57
N GLN A 101 -10.35 12.01 -10.25
CA GLN A 101 -9.01 11.76 -10.74
C GLN A 101 -7.97 12.13 -9.68
N VAL A 102 -6.92 11.31 -9.57
CA VAL A 102 -5.71 11.64 -8.81
C VAL A 102 -4.62 11.98 -9.80
N LEU A 103 -4.10 13.20 -9.75
CA LEU A 103 -3.02 13.68 -10.62
C LEU A 103 -1.65 13.36 -10.02
N PRO A 104 -0.57 13.43 -10.80
CA PRO A 104 0.77 13.29 -10.25
C PRO A 104 1.11 14.40 -9.24
N GLY A 105 1.87 14.05 -8.20
CA GLY A 105 2.37 14.97 -7.18
C GLY A 105 1.55 15.05 -5.90
#